data_AF-A0A0G1Y833-F1
#
_entry.id   AF-A0A0G1Y833-F1
#
_cell.length_a   1.000
_cell.length_b   1.000
_cell.length_c   1.000
_cell.angle_alpha   90.00
_cell.angle_beta   90.00
_cell.angle_gamma   90.00
#
_symmetry.space_group_name_H-M   'P 1'
#
loop_
_entity.id
_entity.type
_entity.pdbx_description
1 polymer ?
#
loop_
_entity_poly.entity_id
_entity_poly.type
_entity_poly.pdbx_seq_one_letter_code
_entity_poly.pdbx_strand_id
1 'polypeptide(L)'
;MTAPNPDLMETPPEATPATPAAPKLSVTDMLDREGFASWRETIPSARSIPLHEDYRDKIAAQFEAFEASQVVSDGLRDVCDEKLTGDDKESGIVSRISEEEFQKMQENIARRTLSNPGYAAELKRDLEAIQTNPAAIATNEQELIALQQKAVGAADLAEKLKKAHEKSGEVVDLIRKGNSVPTLRWHERVQYALKYNTDFDTEIGKLAGKTDKSSLDKKAKLEKFRDVKKAEEELLKLRGAFKTKYDLPFDVDWNTQLEELGREIAELTPKVAEAGTVEAKLATLKAETERLKQDIQTKRQKVFDSIPNSAEIRVRAAGEIHTQLKEALTSTDLDALDLAVERVSHFEELAKTGVTSNYLNGLFPKGMSLETYKTDLTAQVKGVVAEMVRDTLDGMYPGELYGAFRRDLDELITRGTKKLGFDSEAKSREFFLVTLEHLKDDAAQTPGTGKASNLECLILQLRRGKRA
;
A
#
# COMPACT_ATOMS: atom_id res chain seq x y z
N MET A 1 5.45 -60.62 -16.88
CA MET A 1 4.00 -60.87 -17.03
C MET A 1 3.53 -61.48 -15.73
N THR A 2 3.00 -60.65 -14.84
CA THR A 2 2.60 -61.01 -13.49
C THR A 2 1.10 -60.73 -13.41
N ALA A 3 0.30 -61.77 -13.13
CA ALA A 3 -1.14 -61.64 -13.01
C ALA A 3 -1.51 -60.83 -11.76
N PRO A 4 -2.59 -60.02 -11.77
CA PRO A 4 -3.04 -59.31 -10.60
C PRO A 4 -3.91 -60.20 -9.69
N ASN A 5 -3.78 -59.93 -8.40
CA ASN A 5 -4.41 -60.58 -7.26
C ASN A 5 -5.91 -60.24 -7.17
N PRO A 6 -6.85 -61.20 -7.02
CA PRO A 6 -8.28 -60.94 -6.95
C PRO A 6 -8.73 -60.96 -5.49
N ASP A 7 -8.47 -59.90 -4.71
CA ASP A 7 -9.08 -59.77 -3.36
C ASP A 7 -9.00 -58.33 -2.83
N LEU A 8 -9.70 -57.42 -3.51
CA LEU A 8 -10.15 -56.15 -2.94
C LEU A 8 -11.60 -55.94 -3.38
N MET A 9 -12.52 -56.65 -2.73
CA MET A 9 -13.93 -56.24 -2.75
C MET A 9 -14.06 -55.01 -1.87
N GLU A 10 -14.17 -53.85 -2.50
CA GLU A 10 -14.66 -52.63 -1.85
C GLU A 10 -16.08 -52.90 -1.34
N THR A 11 -16.25 -52.87 -0.02
CA THR A 11 -17.57 -52.77 0.60
C THR A 11 -18.25 -51.47 0.13
N PRO A 12 -19.52 -51.50 -0.30
CA PRO A 12 -20.25 -50.29 -0.68
C PRO A 12 -20.29 -49.31 0.50
N PRO A 13 -20.19 -47.99 0.25
CA PRO A 13 -20.32 -47.00 1.31
C PRO A 13 -21.69 -47.12 1.96
N GLU A 14 -21.68 -47.29 3.28
CA GLU A 14 -22.84 -47.28 4.15
C GLU A 14 -23.60 -45.95 3.94
N ALA A 15 -24.83 -46.04 3.42
CA ALA A 15 -25.63 -44.87 3.11
C ALA A 15 -25.99 -44.13 4.41
N THR A 16 -25.49 -42.91 4.55
CA THR A 16 -25.91 -41.97 5.59
C THR A 16 -27.44 -41.85 5.56
N PRO A 17 -28.17 -41.99 6.69
CA PRO A 17 -29.61 -41.85 6.69
C PRO A 17 -29.98 -40.44 6.22
N ALA A 18 -30.81 -40.38 5.18
CA ALA A 18 -31.32 -39.13 4.63
C ALA A 18 -32.00 -38.31 5.74
N THR A 19 -31.53 -37.08 5.95
CA THR A 19 -32.25 -36.06 6.72
C THR A 19 -33.70 -36.02 6.25
N PRO A 20 -34.72 -36.04 7.14
CA PRO A 20 -36.10 -35.94 6.72
C PRO A 20 -36.27 -34.66 5.90
N ALA A 21 -36.76 -34.80 4.67
CA ALA A 21 -37.11 -33.64 3.85
C ALA A 21 -38.09 -32.76 4.65
N ALA A 22 -37.77 -31.47 4.78
CA ALA A 22 -38.66 -30.52 5.43
C ALA A 22 -40.07 -30.65 4.83
N PRO A 23 -41.13 -30.58 5.65
CA PRO A 23 -42.50 -30.70 5.15
C PRO A 23 -42.71 -29.62 4.10
N LYS A 24 -43.06 -30.04 2.87
CA LYS A 24 -43.41 -29.10 1.80
C LYS A 24 -44.59 -28.25 2.32
N LEU A 25 -44.56 -26.93 2.07
CA LEU A 25 -45.65 -25.98 2.38
C LEU A 25 -46.78 -26.11 1.36
N SER A 26 -48.07 -26.08 1.75
CA SER A 26 -49.18 -26.12 0.76
C SER A 26 -49.29 -24.80 -0.02
N VAL A 27 -50.00 -24.77 -1.15
CA VAL A 27 -50.23 -23.50 -1.88
C VAL A 27 -51.00 -22.49 -1.01
N THR A 28 -51.91 -22.97 -0.15
CA THR A 28 -52.63 -22.13 0.81
C THR A 28 -51.68 -21.52 1.85
N ASP A 29 -50.76 -22.31 2.40
CA ASP A 29 -49.77 -21.78 3.35
C ASP A 29 -48.82 -20.76 2.69
N MET A 30 -48.51 -20.94 1.40
CA MET A 30 -47.69 -19.98 0.65
C MET A 30 -48.41 -18.66 0.38
N LEU A 31 -49.73 -18.69 0.15
CA LEU A 31 -50.53 -17.48 -0.07
C LEU A 31 -50.53 -16.56 1.15
N ASP A 32 -50.44 -17.14 2.35
CA ASP A 32 -50.40 -16.43 3.62
C ASP A 32 -48.97 -15.99 4.02
N ARG A 33 -47.93 -16.37 3.26
CA ARG A 33 -46.57 -15.89 3.51
C ARG A 33 -46.43 -14.43 3.11
N GLU A 34 -45.75 -13.69 3.98
CA GLU A 34 -45.41 -12.29 3.74
C GLU A 34 -44.66 -12.14 2.40
N GLY A 35 -45.07 -11.16 1.59
CA GLY A 35 -44.46 -10.91 0.28
C GLY A 35 -45.02 -11.74 -0.88
N PHE A 36 -45.87 -12.75 -0.67
CA PHE A 36 -46.42 -13.57 -1.77
C PHE A 36 -47.32 -12.78 -2.73
N ALA A 37 -48.16 -11.89 -2.21
CA ALA A 37 -48.96 -10.98 -3.03
C ALA A 37 -48.09 -10.04 -3.85
N SER A 38 -47.06 -9.45 -3.22
CA SER A 38 -46.08 -8.57 -3.86
C SER A 38 -45.32 -9.29 -4.97
N TRP A 39 -44.88 -10.54 -4.74
CA TRP A 39 -44.24 -11.39 -5.76
C TRP A 39 -45.12 -11.55 -7.01
N ARG A 40 -46.41 -11.87 -6.84
CA ARG A 40 -47.33 -11.98 -7.98
C ARG A 40 -47.56 -10.65 -8.66
N GLU A 41 -47.59 -9.54 -7.94
CA GLU A 41 -47.75 -8.22 -8.55
C GLU A 41 -46.48 -7.79 -9.31
N THR A 42 -45.29 -7.97 -8.74
CA THR A 42 -44.04 -7.46 -9.31
C THR A 42 -43.48 -8.34 -10.42
N ILE A 43 -43.70 -9.66 -10.40
CA ILE A 43 -43.11 -10.57 -11.39
C ILE A 43 -44.15 -10.98 -12.44
N PRO A 44 -44.06 -10.52 -13.72
CA PRO A 44 -45.06 -10.82 -14.73
C PRO A 44 -45.27 -12.32 -15.00
N SER A 45 -44.22 -13.14 -14.88
CA SER A 45 -44.31 -14.59 -15.02
C SER A 45 -44.97 -15.30 -13.83
N ALA A 46 -45.06 -14.66 -12.67
CA ALA A 46 -45.75 -15.20 -11.50
C ALA A 46 -47.28 -14.97 -11.59
N ARG A 47 -47.70 -13.89 -12.26
CA ARG A 47 -49.13 -13.63 -12.53
C ARG A 47 -49.79 -14.74 -13.34
N SER A 48 -49.05 -15.36 -14.26
CA SER A 48 -49.57 -16.38 -15.17
C SER A 48 -49.60 -17.79 -14.61
N ILE A 49 -49.04 -18.04 -13.41
CA ILE A 49 -49.08 -19.37 -12.78
C ILE A 49 -50.45 -19.56 -12.08
N PRO A 50 -51.20 -20.63 -12.40
CA PRO A 50 -52.43 -20.95 -11.69
C PRO A 50 -52.15 -21.30 -10.22
N LEU A 51 -52.92 -20.74 -9.30
CA LEU A 51 -52.86 -21.04 -7.87
C LEU A 51 -53.58 -22.36 -7.58
N HIS A 52 -52.95 -23.46 -7.99
CA HIS A 52 -53.46 -24.82 -7.80
C HIS A 52 -52.34 -25.72 -7.30
N GLU A 53 -52.69 -26.76 -6.52
CA GLU A 53 -51.72 -27.64 -5.85
C GLU A 53 -50.83 -28.40 -6.87
N ASP A 54 -51.32 -28.61 -8.09
CA ASP A 54 -50.53 -29.21 -9.19
C ASP A 54 -49.32 -28.35 -9.61
N TYR A 55 -49.37 -27.04 -9.32
CA TYR A 55 -48.27 -26.10 -9.57
C TYR A 55 -47.48 -25.76 -8.32
N ARG A 56 -47.75 -26.41 -7.17
CA ARG A 56 -47.14 -26.12 -5.87
C ARG A 56 -45.62 -26.05 -5.91
N ASP A 57 -44.95 -27.08 -6.43
CA ASP A 57 -43.48 -27.10 -6.48
C ASP A 57 -42.92 -25.97 -7.36
N LYS A 58 -43.65 -25.60 -8.42
CA LYS A 58 -43.28 -24.47 -9.29
C LYS A 58 -43.49 -23.13 -8.56
N ILE A 59 -44.63 -22.95 -7.89
CA ILE A 59 -44.95 -21.75 -7.09
C ILE A 59 -43.90 -21.58 -5.99
N ALA A 60 -43.61 -22.64 -5.24
CA ALA A 60 -42.61 -22.66 -4.17
C ALA A 60 -41.24 -22.20 -4.69
N ALA A 61 -40.74 -22.85 -5.75
CA ALA A 61 -39.43 -22.54 -6.30
C ALA A 61 -39.34 -21.11 -6.84
N GLN A 62 -40.41 -20.58 -7.44
CA GLN A 62 -40.43 -19.19 -7.92
C GLN A 62 -40.51 -18.17 -6.80
N PHE A 63 -41.28 -18.47 -5.76
CA PHE A 63 -41.43 -17.59 -4.61
C PHE A 63 -40.15 -17.57 -3.76
N GLU A 64 -39.53 -18.72 -3.50
CA GLU A 64 -38.23 -18.80 -2.82
C GLU A 64 -37.12 -18.06 -3.61
N ALA A 65 -37.10 -18.20 -4.94
CA ALA A 65 -36.16 -17.45 -5.78
C ALA A 65 -36.40 -15.94 -5.73
N PHE A 66 -37.67 -15.51 -5.57
CA PHE A 66 -38.02 -14.11 -5.37
C PHE A 66 -37.58 -13.60 -3.99
N GLU A 67 -37.87 -14.33 -2.91
CA GLU A 67 -37.41 -13.99 -1.55
C GLU A 67 -35.87 -13.84 -1.52
N ALA A 68 -35.15 -14.79 -2.12
CA ALA A 68 -33.70 -14.72 -2.25
C ALA A 68 -33.22 -13.55 -3.12
N SER A 69 -33.98 -13.18 -4.15
CA SER A 69 -33.65 -12.04 -5.00
C SER A 69 -33.81 -10.70 -4.30
N GLN A 70 -34.85 -10.52 -3.47
CA GLN A 70 -35.07 -9.25 -2.77
C GLN A 70 -33.91 -8.88 -1.85
N VAL A 71 -33.48 -9.84 -1.03
CA VAL A 71 -32.34 -9.65 -0.11
C VAL A 71 -31.06 -9.26 -0.86
N VAL A 72 -30.83 -9.86 -2.03
CA VAL A 72 -29.66 -9.57 -2.86
C VAL A 72 -29.81 -8.24 -3.59
N SER A 73 -31.00 -7.90 -4.07
CA SER A 73 -31.27 -6.66 -4.80
C SER A 73 -31.10 -5.43 -3.91
N ASP A 74 -31.53 -5.47 -2.66
CA ASP A 74 -31.33 -4.36 -1.71
C ASP A 74 -29.83 -4.12 -1.47
N GLY A 75 -29.06 -5.17 -1.21
CA GLY A 75 -27.61 -5.06 -1.05
C GLY A 75 -26.89 -4.60 -2.33
N LEU A 76 -27.40 -4.98 -3.51
CA LEU A 76 -26.89 -4.47 -4.79
C LEU A 76 -27.17 -2.98 -4.98
N ARG A 77 -28.36 -2.51 -4.58
CA ARG A 77 -28.71 -1.09 -4.61
C ARG A 77 -27.75 -0.30 -3.74
N ASP A 78 -27.49 -0.75 -2.52
CA ASP A 78 -26.57 -0.08 -1.60
C ASP A 78 -25.16 0.02 -2.19
N VAL A 79 -24.62 -1.08 -2.73
CA VAL A 79 -23.28 -1.08 -3.35
C VAL A 79 -23.22 -0.20 -4.60
N CYS A 80 -24.31 -0.12 -5.36
CA CYS A 80 -24.37 0.76 -6.52
C CYS A 80 -24.56 2.22 -6.15
N ASP A 81 -25.40 2.52 -5.16
CA ASP A 81 -25.59 3.87 -4.65
C ASP A 81 -24.28 4.36 -4.01
N GLU A 82 -23.55 3.55 -3.21
CA GLU A 82 -22.20 3.87 -2.72
C GLU A 82 -21.20 4.16 -3.86
N LYS A 83 -21.39 3.55 -5.03
CA LYS A 83 -20.57 3.82 -6.22
C LYS A 83 -21.00 5.06 -7.00
N LEU A 84 -22.27 5.44 -6.90
CA LEU A 84 -22.88 6.54 -7.66
C LEU A 84 -22.84 7.84 -6.86
N THR A 85 -23.11 7.79 -5.56
CA THR A 85 -22.88 8.90 -4.63
C THR A 85 -21.44 8.78 -4.12
N GLY A 86 -20.62 9.82 -4.31
CA GLY A 86 -19.41 9.93 -3.49
C GLY A 86 -19.78 9.89 -2.00
N ASP A 87 -18.84 9.57 -1.12
CA ASP A 87 -19.05 9.32 0.32
C ASP A 87 -19.81 10.44 1.07
N ASP A 88 -20.02 11.59 0.45
CA ASP A 88 -20.76 12.69 1.00
C ASP A 88 -22.22 12.77 0.51
N LYS A 89 -23.16 12.47 1.42
CA LYS A 89 -24.62 12.56 1.17
C LYS A 89 -25.09 13.99 0.88
N GLU A 90 -24.31 15.01 1.23
CA GLU A 90 -24.63 16.41 0.99
C GLU A 90 -24.21 16.88 -0.41
N SER A 91 -23.25 16.21 -1.04
CA SER A 91 -22.63 16.65 -2.28
C SER A 91 -23.50 16.45 -3.53
N GLY A 92 -24.67 15.81 -3.45
CA GLY A 92 -25.61 15.66 -4.56
C GLY A 92 -25.03 14.94 -5.78
N ILE A 93 -24.02 14.10 -5.58
CA ILE A 93 -23.31 13.38 -6.64
C ILE A 93 -24.23 12.31 -7.20
N VAL A 94 -24.70 12.53 -8.43
CA VAL A 94 -25.44 11.60 -9.30
C VAL A 94 -26.74 11.03 -8.71
N SER A 95 -27.78 11.02 -9.52
CA SER A 95 -29.06 10.44 -9.12
C SER A 95 -28.85 8.95 -8.78
N ARG A 96 -29.17 8.57 -7.53
CA ARG A 96 -29.28 7.18 -7.04
C ARG A 96 -29.95 6.29 -8.09
N ILE A 97 -29.78 4.97 -8.00
CA ILE A 97 -30.58 4.06 -8.82
C ILE A 97 -32.06 4.45 -8.68
N SER A 98 -32.65 4.82 -9.81
CA SER A 98 -34.06 5.18 -9.88
C SER A 98 -34.93 3.96 -9.61
N GLU A 99 -36.17 4.18 -9.18
CA GLU A 99 -37.05 3.07 -8.83
C GLU A 99 -37.34 2.14 -10.03
N GLU A 100 -37.39 2.69 -11.25
CA GLU A 100 -37.51 1.90 -12.48
C GLU A 100 -36.26 1.05 -12.78
N GLU A 101 -35.06 1.61 -12.57
CA GLU A 101 -33.80 0.87 -12.71
C GLU A 101 -33.70 -0.25 -11.65
N PHE A 102 -34.15 0.05 -10.43
CA PHE A 102 -34.18 -0.90 -9.31
C PHE A 102 -35.14 -2.07 -9.58
N GLN A 103 -36.35 -1.79 -10.07
CA GLN A 103 -37.33 -2.82 -10.44
C GLN A 103 -36.81 -3.74 -11.55
N LYS A 104 -36.20 -3.18 -12.61
CA LYS A 104 -35.58 -3.97 -13.69
C LYS A 104 -34.45 -4.86 -13.17
N MET A 105 -33.66 -4.37 -12.22
CA MET A 105 -32.62 -5.15 -11.55
C MET A 105 -33.23 -6.31 -10.74
N GLN A 106 -34.24 -6.05 -9.91
CA GLN A 106 -34.96 -7.07 -9.13
C GLN A 106 -35.53 -8.18 -10.03
N GLU A 107 -36.22 -7.82 -11.11
CA GLU A 107 -36.81 -8.77 -12.05
C GLU A 107 -35.75 -9.69 -12.70
N ASN A 108 -34.58 -9.15 -13.03
CA ASN A 108 -33.53 -9.94 -13.67
C ASN A 108 -32.84 -10.89 -12.69
N ILE A 109 -32.56 -10.42 -11.47
CA ILE A 109 -31.99 -11.26 -10.42
C ILE A 109 -32.98 -12.38 -10.12
N ALA A 110 -34.27 -12.08 -9.94
CA ALA A 110 -35.31 -13.10 -9.76
C ALA A 110 -35.32 -14.11 -10.91
N ARG A 111 -35.26 -13.66 -12.19
CA ARG A 111 -35.21 -14.55 -13.36
C ARG A 111 -33.94 -15.42 -13.40
N ARG A 112 -32.78 -14.88 -13.03
CA ARG A 112 -31.51 -15.62 -13.02
C ARG A 112 -31.45 -16.61 -11.86
N THR A 113 -31.93 -16.24 -10.68
CA THR A 113 -32.06 -17.12 -9.51
C THR A 113 -33.02 -18.27 -9.80
N LEU A 114 -34.11 -18.00 -10.50
CA LEU A 114 -35.05 -19.02 -10.98
C LEU A 114 -34.38 -20.05 -11.91
N SER A 115 -33.48 -19.58 -12.78
CA SER A 115 -32.79 -20.44 -13.76
C SER A 115 -31.55 -21.11 -13.18
N ASN A 116 -30.97 -20.53 -12.12
CA ASN A 116 -29.81 -21.03 -11.39
C ASN A 116 -29.95 -20.66 -9.90
N PRO A 117 -30.48 -21.56 -9.05
CA PRO A 117 -30.69 -21.30 -7.63
C PRO A 117 -29.41 -20.90 -6.86
N GLY A 118 -28.23 -21.30 -7.35
CA GLY A 118 -26.93 -20.90 -6.76
C GLY A 118 -26.57 -19.43 -6.99
N TYR A 119 -27.19 -18.77 -7.97
CA TYR A 119 -26.85 -17.40 -8.38
C TYR A 119 -27.07 -16.36 -7.27
N ALA A 120 -28.22 -16.40 -6.59
CA ALA A 120 -28.50 -15.48 -5.49
C ALA A 120 -27.54 -15.71 -4.30
N ALA A 121 -27.22 -16.97 -4.00
CA ALA A 121 -26.28 -17.32 -2.93
C ALA A 121 -24.86 -16.83 -3.24
N GLU A 122 -24.41 -16.93 -4.48
CA GLU A 122 -23.13 -16.38 -4.92
C GLU A 122 -23.09 -14.86 -4.83
N LEU A 123 -24.10 -14.16 -5.36
CA LEU A 123 -24.19 -12.71 -5.28
C LEU A 123 -24.22 -12.23 -3.83
N LYS A 124 -24.97 -12.91 -2.96
CA LYS A 124 -25.01 -12.60 -1.53
C LYS A 124 -23.61 -12.68 -0.90
N ARG A 125 -22.86 -13.76 -1.15
CA ARG A 125 -21.47 -13.88 -0.66
C ARG A 125 -20.56 -12.81 -1.23
N ASP A 126 -20.73 -12.46 -2.50
CA ASP A 126 -19.95 -11.41 -3.14
C ASP A 126 -20.24 -10.04 -2.50
N LEU A 127 -21.50 -9.73 -2.19
CA LEU A 127 -21.90 -8.52 -1.46
C LEU A 127 -21.36 -8.49 -0.03
N GLU A 128 -21.48 -9.58 0.72
CA GLU A 128 -20.94 -9.70 2.07
C GLU A 128 -19.43 -9.45 2.10
N ALA A 129 -18.69 -10.00 1.13
CA ALA A 129 -17.24 -9.78 1.00
C ALA A 129 -16.92 -8.31 0.66
N ILE A 130 -17.70 -7.66 -0.19
CA ILE A 130 -17.53 -6.23 -0.51
C ILE A 130 -17.73 -5.34 0.72
N GLN A 131 -18.68 -5.70 1.60
CA GLN A 131 -18.98 -4.94 2.81
C GLN A 131 -17.96 -5.18 3.94
N THR A 132 -17.43 -6.39 4.05
CA THR A 132 -16.59 -6.79 5.21
C THR A 132 -15.09 -6.65 4.97
N ASN A 133 -14.60 -6.94 3.76
CA ASN A 133 -13.17 -6.90 3.45
C ASN A 133 -12.52 -5.51 3.58
N PRO A 134 -13.18 -4.35 3.35
CA PRO A 134 -12.57 -3.04 3.57
C PRO A 134 -12.05 -2.83 5.00
N ALA A 135 -12.78 -3.31 6.01
CA ALA A 135 -12.33 -3.21 7.41
C ALA A 135 -11.07 -4.07 7.67
N ALA A 136 -10.99 -5.24 7.03
CA ALA A 136 -9.80 -6.09 7.10
C ALA A 136 -8.60 -5.43 6.39
N ILE A 137 -8.81 -4.81 5.23
CA ILE A 137 -7.76 -4.05 4.52
C ILE A 137 -7.23 -2.91 5.40
N ALA A 138 -8.12 -2.09 5.97
CA ALA A 138 -7.72 -0.98 6.83
C ALA A 138 -6.90 -1.46 8.04
N THR A 139 -7.30 -2.59 8.65
CA THR A 139 -6.55 -3.22 9.74
C THR A 139 -5.17 -3.68 9.29
N ASN A 140 -5.09 -4.38 8.15
CA ASN A 140 -3.83 -4.85 7.60
C ASN A 140 -2.89 -3.69 7.21
N GLU A 141 -3.43 -2.59 6.68
CA GLU A 141 -2.66 -1.40 6.34
C GLU A 141 -2.07 -0.72 7.59
N GLN A 142 -2.83 -0.64 8.68
CA GLN A 142 -2.30 -0.17 9.96
C GLN A 142 -1.20 -1.09 10.50
N GLU A 143 -1.39 -2.40 10.42
CA GLU A 143 -0.38 -3.38 10.86
C GLU A 143 0.87 -3.35 9.96
N LEU A 144 0.72 -3.13 8.65
CA LEU A 144 1.83 -2.93 7.71
C LEU A 144 2.68 -1.72 8.09
N ILE A 145 2.05 -0.59 8.45
CA ILE A 145 2.76 0.60 8.90
C ILE A 145 3.54 0.29 10.19
N ALA A 146 2.91 -0.40 11.15
CA ALA A 146 3.56 -0.78 12.41
C ALA A 146 4.72 -1.76 12.21
N LEU A 147 4.59 -2.74 11.31
CA LEU A 147 5.64 -3.71 10.99
C LEU A 147 6.79 -3.06 10.19
N GLN A 148 6.50 -2.13 9.28
CA GLN A 148 7.52 -1.37 8.56
C GLN A 148 8.40 -0.55 9.50
N GLN A 149 7.81 0.07 10.52
CA GLN A 149 8.56 0.80 11.54
C GLN A 149 9.49 -0.13 12.35
N LYS A 150 9.10 -1.38 12.56
CA LYS A 150 9.91 -2.40 13.27
C LYS A 150 10.97 -3.07 12.39
N ALA A 151 10.78 -3.08 11.07
CA ALA A 151 11.68 -3.76 10.12
C ALA A 151 12.97 -2.97 9.78
N VAL A 152 13.11 -1.74 10.27
CA VAL A 152 14.27 -0.88 9.96
C VAL A 152 15.56 -1.49 10.50
N GLY A 153 16.53 -1.74 9.60
CA GLY A 153 17.89 -2.18 9.95
C GLY A 153 18.15 -3.69 9.90
N ALA A 154 17.21 -4.49 9.39
CA ALA A 154 17.39 -5.94 9.23
C ALA A 154 18.61 -6.30 8.36
N ALA A 155 18.74 -5.66 7.19
CA ALA A 155 19.89 -5.85 6.29
C ALA A 155 21.22 -5.44 6.94
N ASP A 156 21.22 -4.34 7.70
CA ASP A 156 22.41 -3.88 8.42
C ASP A 156 22.82 -4.83 9.54
N LEU A 157 21.85 -5.42 10.26
CA LEU A 157 22.10 -6.43 11.29
C LEU A 157 22.66 -7.72 10.69
N ALA A 158 22.11 -8.17 9.56
CA ALA A 158 22.59 -9.35 8.86
C ALA A 158 24.03 -9.16 8.34
N GLU A 159 24.34 -7.98 7.79
CA GLU A 159 25.69 -7.64 7.32
C GLU A 159 26.69 -7.53 8.49
N LYS A 160 26.28 -6.98 9.63
CA LYS A 160 27.11 -6.96 10.86
C LYS A 160 27.41 -8.37 11.36
N LEU A 161 26.41 -9.24 11.45
CA LEU A 161 26.58 -10.62 11.89
C LEU A 161 27.53 -11.39 10.95
N LYS A 162 27.40 -11.20 9.64
CA LYS A 162 28.30 -11.80 8.64
C LYS A 162 29.75 -11.36 8.85
N LYS A 163 29.99 -10.05 9.00
CA LYS A 163 31.33 -9.51 9.28
C LYS A 163 31.92 -10.06 10.58
N ALA A 164 31.12 -10.19 11.63
CA ALA A 164 31.57 -10.78 12.90
C ALA A 164 31.99 -12.25 12.74
N HIS A 165 31.24 -13.05 11.97
CA HIS A 165 31.61 -14.42 11.64
C HIS A 165 32.89 -14.52 10.79
N GLU A 166 33.03 -13.69 9.76
CA GLU A 166 34.23 -13.64 8.92
C GLU A 166 35.47 -13.29 9.75
N LYS A 167 35.37 -12.25 10.60
CA LYS A 167 36.45 -11.85 11.50
C LYS A 167 36.78 -12.94 12.51
N SER A 168 35.79 -13.61 13.08
CA SER A 168 35.99 -14.73 14.02
C SER A 168 36.74 -15.89 13.35
N GLY A 169 36.35 -16.30 12.14
CA GLY A 169 37.02 -17.35 11.39
C GLY A 169 38.49 -17.04 11.08
N GLU A 170 38.78 -15.79 10.69
CA GLU A 170 40.15 -15.33 10.46
C GLU A 170 41.00 -15.31 11.75
N VAL A 171 40.43 -14.96 12.91
CA VAL A 171 41.11 -15.04 14.21
C VAL A 171 41.42 -16.49 14.60
N VAL A 172 40.47 -17.42 14.40
CA VAL A 172 40.70 -18.86 14.65
C VAL A 172 41.86 -19.39 13.81
N ASP A 173 41.92 -19.02 12.53
CA ASP A 173 43.00 -19.44 11.64
C ASP A 173 44.35 -18.85 12.06
N LEU A 174 44.39 -17.61 12.55
CA LEU A 174 45.59 -17.00 13.11
C LEU A 174 46.06 -17.71 14.38
N ILE A 175 45.15 -18.07 15.29
CA ILE A 175 45.47 -18.83 16.50
C ILE A 175 46.00 -20.22 16.14
N ARG A 176 45.35 -20.93 15.20
CA ARG A 176 45.79 -22.25 14.73
C ARG A 176 47.18 -22.20 14.12
N LYS A 177 47.44 -21.23 13.24
CA LYS A 177 48.77 -21.02 12.64
C LYS A 177 49.81 -20.63 13.71
N GLY A 178 49.44 -19.80 14.68
CA GLY A 178 50.27 -19.42 15.82
C GLY A 178 50.70 -20.61 16.67
N ASN A 179 49.75 -21.47 17.03
CA ASN A 179 50.01 -22.66 17.84
C ASN A 179 50.81 -23.74 17.09
N SER A 180 50.84 -23.69 15.76
CA SER A 180 51.66 -24.59 14.93
C SER A 180 53.14 -24.18 14.86
N VAL A 181 53.48 -22.96 15.28
CA VAL A 181 54.86 -22.48 15.36
C VAL A 181 55.45 -22.84 16.74
N PRO A 182 56.57 -23.56 16.83
CA PRO A 182 57.22 -23.87 18.11
C PRO A 182 57.54 -22.59 18.90
N THR A 183 57.14 -22.53 20.17
CA THR A 183 57.22 -21.32 21.01
C THR A 183 58.59 -20.62 21.03
N LEU A 184 58.60 -19.30 21.27
CA LEU A 184 59.79 -18.46 21.49
C LEU A 184 60.84 -19.08 22.43
N ARG A 185 60.45 -19.88 23.43
CA ARG A 185 61.41 -20.58 24.32
C ARG A 185 62.30 -21.59 23.58
N TRP A 186 61.80 -22.19 22.50
CA TRP A 186 62.61 -23.03 21.61
C TRP A 186 63.55 -22.16 20.79
N HIS A 187 63.07 -21.03 20.28
CA HIS A 187 63.86 -20.04 19.54
C HIS A 187 64.98 -19.41 20.40
N GLU A 188 64.73 -19.06 21.66
CA GLU A 188 65.72 -18.54 22.62
C GLU A 188 66.74 -19.60 23.01
N ARG A 189 66.32 -20.83 23.32
CA ARG A 189 67.25 -21.95 23.61
C ARG A 189 68.17 -22.24 22.43
N VAL A 190 67.67 -22.02 21.22
CA VAL A 190 68.40 -22.25 19.98
C VAL A 190 69.26 -21.06 19.61
N GLN A 191 68.79 -19.82 19.77
CA GLN A 191 69.63 -18.64 19.58
C GLN A 191 70.74 -18.60 20.62
N TYR A 192 70.48 -19.05 21.85
CA TYR A 192 71.53 -19.30 22.84
C TYR A 192 72.50 -20.37 22.33
N ALA A 193 72.00 -21.47 21.77
CA ALA A 193 72.84 -22.51 21.17
C ALA A 193 73.61 -22.02 19.92
N LEU A 194 73.10 -21.06 19.14
CA LEU A 194 73.71 -20.48 17.94
C LEU A 194 74.69 -19.36 18.27
N LYS A 195 74.42 -18.52 19.28
CA LYS A 195 75.33 -17.46 19.75
C LYS A 195 76.60 -18.04 20.36
N TYR A 196 76.50 -19.20 21.00
CA TYR A 196 77.67 -19.99 21.43
C TYR A 196 78.25 -20.89 20.33
N ASN A 197 77.67 -20.86 19.13
CA ASN A 197 78.10 -21.58 17.92
C ASN A 197 78.31 -20.61 16.75
N THR A 198 78.61 -19.32 16.95
CA THR A 198 79.00 -18.45 15.82
C THR A 198 80.33 -18.88 15.18
N ASP A 199 81.11 -19.73 15.87
CA ASP A 199 82.24 -20.47 15.28
C ASP A 199 81.79 -21.65 14.38
N PHE A 200 80.50 -22.02 14.41
CA PHE A 200 79.97 -23.24 13.83
C PHE A 200 79.60 -23.11 12.35
N ASP A 201 79.21 -21.93 11.84
CA ASP A 201 79.09 -21.73 10.39
C ASP A 201 80.47 -21.79 9.71
N THR A 202 81.49 -21.27 10.41
CA THR A 202 82.89 -21.35 9.98
C THR A 202 83.44 -22.78 10.09
N GLU A 203 83.08 -23.53 11.14
CA GLU A 203 83.45 -24.94 11.30
C GLU A 203 82.67 -25.90 10.39
N ILE A 204 81.38 -25.67 10.12
CA ILE A 204 80.60 -26.48 9.16
C ILE A 204 81.09 -26.22 7.73
N GLY A 205 81.48 -24.99 7.38
CA GLY A 205 82.18 -24.70 6.14
C GLY A 205 83.48 -25.51 5.98
N LYS A 206 84.21 -25.74 7.09
CA LYS A 206 85.42 -26.58 7.12
C LYS A 206 85.12 -28.09 7.17
N LEU A 207 84.02 -28.51 7.79
CA LEU A 207 83.59 -29.91 7.91
C LEU A 207 82.72 -30.39 6.75
N ALA A 208 82.28 -29.50 5.84
CA ALA A 208 81.52 -29.87 4.64
C ALA A 208 82.29 -30.80 3.68
N GLY A 209 83.60 -30.97 3.86
CA GLY A 209 84.41 -32.00 3.20
C GLY A 209 84.42 -33.37 3.89
N LYS A 210 83.77 -33.55 5.05
CA LYS A 210 83.73 -34.83 5.79
C LYS A 210 82.28 -35.21 6.13
N THR A 211 81.80 -36.23 5.44
CA THR A 211 80.48 -36.87 5.61
C THR A 211 80.43 -37.74 6.86
N ASP A 212 80.48 -37.14 8.03
CA ASP A 212 80.19 -37.83 9.29
C ASP A 212 78.74 -37.62 9.73
N LYS A 213 78.12 -38.64 10.35
CA LYS A 213 76.70 -38.66 10.75
C LYS A 213 76.27 -37.46 11.61
N SER A 214 77.24 -36.86 12.33
CA SER A 214 77.09 -35.64 13.13
C SER A 214 76.83 -34.37 12.30
N SER A 215 77.43 -34.23 11.10
CA SER A 215 77.24 -33.05 10.25
C SER A 215 75.87 -33.05 9.53
N LEU A 216 75.36 -34.24 9.19
CA LEU A 216 74.01 -34.42 8.62
C LEU A 216 72.90 -34.08 9.62
N ASP A 217 73.03 -34.49 10.88
CA ASP A 217 72.06 -34.16 11.94
C ASP A 217 72.04 -32.65 12.25
N LYS A 218 73.21 -32.01 12.23
CA LYS A 218 73.35 -30.55 12.37
C LYS A 218 72.70 -29.79 11.20
N LYS A 219 72.90 -30.26 9.96
CA LYS A 219 72.27 -29.68 8.75
C LYS A 219 70.74 -29.82 8.78
N ALA A 220 70.22 -30.99 9.19
CA ALA A 220 68.78 -31.21 9.32
C ALA A 220 68.14 -30.33 10.41
N LYS A 221 68.85 -30.08 11.52
CA LYS A 221 68.41 -29.11 12.54
C LYS A 221 68.40 -27.68 12.00
N LEU A 222 69.41 -27.29 11.23
CA LEU A 222 69.51 -25.95 10.62
C LEU A 222 68.40 -25.68 9.60
N GLU A 223 68.03 -26.68 8.79
CA GLU A 223 66.90 -26.56 7.87
C GLU A 223 65.58 -26.38 8.61
N LYS A 224 65.34 -27.17 9.67
CA LYS A 224 64.17 -26.97 10.54
C LYS A 224 64.11 -25.58 11.16
N PHE A 225 65.25 -24.94 11.46
CA PHE A 225 65.26 -23.55 11.94
C PHE A 225 64.89 -22.54 10.86
N ARG A 226 65.37 -22.72 9.63
CA ARG A 226 64.99 -21.87 8.50
C ARG A 226 63.49 -21.98 8.24
N ASP A 227 62.94 -23.18 8.31
CA ASP A 227 61.50 -23.43 8.16
C ASP A 227 60.69 -22.74 9.26
N VAL A 228 61.11 -22.85 10.53
CA VAL A 228 60.45 -22.18 11.66
C VAL A 228 60.55 -20.65 11.55
N LYS A 229 61.72 -20.11 11.22
CA LYS A 229 61.90 -18.66 11.03
C LYS A 229 61.04 -18.13 9.87
N LYS A 230 60.95 -18.87 8.76
CA LYS A 230 60.10 -18.52 7.63
C LYS A 230 58.62 -18.56 8.02
N ALA A 231 58.19 -19.57 8.78
CA ALA A 231 56.82 -19.66 9.30
C ALA A 231 56.48 -18.49 10.26
N GLU A 232 57.42 -18.07 11.11
CA GLU A 232 57.28 -16.89 11.98
C GLU A 232 57.13 -15.59 11.17
N GLU A 233 57.96 -15.38 10.14
CA GLU A 233 57.89 -14.21 9.26
C GLU A 233 56.57 -14.16 8.47
N GLU A 234 56.09 -15.31 7.98
CA GLU A 234 54.78 -15.42 7.33
C GLU A 234 53.64 -15.13 8.32
N LEU A 235 53.76 -15.60 9.56
CA LEU A 235 52.78 -15.32 10.61
C LEU A 235 52.75 -13.84 11.02
N LEU A 236 53.91 -13.19 11.11
CA LEU A 236 54.03 -11.75 11.35
C LEU A 236 53.39 -10.93 10.22
N LYS A 237 53.61 -11.34 8.96
CA LYS A 237 52.96 -10.71 7.80
C LYS A 237 51.44 -10.89 7.83
N LEU A 238 50.95 -12.09 8.14
CA LEU A 238 49.51 -12.37 8.29
C LEU A 238 48.90 -11.55 9.44
N ARG A 239 49.58 -11.46 10.59
CA ARG A 239 49.17 -10.59 11.70
C ARG A 239 49.11 -9.12 11.28
N GLY A 240 50.13 -8.65 10.57
CA GLY A 240 50.17 -7.27 10.04
C GLY A 240 49.01 -6.98 9.09
N ALA A 241 48.74 -7.89 8.15
CA ALA A 241 47.63 -7.75 7.20
C ALA A 241 46.26 -7.75 7.90
N PHE A 242 46.04 -8.65 8.86
CA PHE A 242 44.82 -8.68 9.66
C PHE A 242 44.64 -7.40 10.50
N LYS A 243 45.73 -6.91 11.11
CA LYS A 243 45.74 -5.65 11.86
C LYS A 243 45.31 -4.48 11.00
N THR A 244 45.85 -4.35 9.78
CA THR A 244 45.49 -3.30 8.84
C THR A 244 44.04 -3.43 8.37
N LYS A 245 43.55 -4.66 8.17
CA LYS A 245 42.18 -4.92 7.72
C LYS A 245 41.11 -4.53 8.76
N TYR A 246 41.40 -4.69 10.06
CA TYR A 246 40.42 -4.45 11.14
C TYR A 246 40.80 -3.36 12.15
N ASP A 247 41.88 -2.61 11.88
CA ASP A 247 42.38 -1.50 12.72
C ASP A 247 42.57 -1.85 14.20
N LEU A 248 43.32 -2.91 14.48
CA LEU A 248 43.52 -3.43 15.85
C LEU A 248 44.92 -3.05 16.42
N PRO A 249 45.09 -2.96 17.75
CA PRO A 249 46.41 -2.86 18.38
C PRO A 249 47.27 -4.12 18.16
N PHE A 250 48.61 -4.01 18.24
CA PHE A 250 49.53 -5.15 18.02
C PHE A 250 49.53 -6.15 19.19
N ASP A 251 49.15 -5.70 20.39
CA ASP A 251 49.31 -6.42 21.65
C ASP A 251 48.02 -7.09 22.14
N VAL A 252 46.99 -7.18 21.29
CA VAL A 252 45.71 -7.74 21.74
C VAL A 252 45.80 -9.25 21.84
N ASP A 253 45.35 -9.78 22.98
CA ASP A 253 45.15 -11.20 23.18
C ASP A 253 44.04 -11.72 22.25
N TRP A 254 44.41 -12.56 21.30
CA TRP A 254 43.50 -13.14 20.30
C TRP A 254 42.39 -13.97 20.94
N ASN A 255 42.63 -14.57 22.10
CA ASN A 255 41.58 -15.28 22.84
C ASN A 255 40.52 -14.30 23.36
N THR A 256 40.94 -13.16 23.90
CA THR A 256 40.03 -12.09 24.32
C THR A 256 39.22 -11.56 23.14
N GLN A 257 39.84 -11.32 21.98
CA GLN A 257 39.10 -10.91 20.76
C GLN A 257 38.09 -11.95 20.30
N LEU A 258 38.44 -13.24 20.39
CA LEU A 258 37.56 -14.34 20.01
C LEU A 258 36.35 -14.43 20.96
N GLU A 259 36.56 -14.21 22.26
CA GLU A 259 35.48 -14.14 23.25
C GLU A 259 34.54 -12.96 23.00
N GLU A 260 35.09 -11.77 22.69
CA GLU A 260 34.31 -10.57 22.36
C GLU A 260 33.47 -10.78 21.09
N LEU A 261 34.07 -11.31 20.02
CA LEU A 261 33.35 -11.67 18.80
C LEU A 261 32.30 -12.76 19.04
N GLY A 262 32.59 -13.72 19.93
CA GLY A 262 31.64 -14.73 20.35
C GLY A 262 30.41 -14.12 21.04
N ARG A 263 30.60 -13.12 21.91
CA ARG A 263 29.50 -12.36 22.53
C ARG A 263 28.72 -11.54 21.51
N GLU A 264 29.41 -10.85 20.60
CA GLU A 264 28.79 -10.05 19.54
C GLU A 264 27.93 -10.92 18.62
N ILE A 265 28.44 -12.07 18.17
CA ILE A 265 27.69 -13.05 17.37
C ILE A 265 26.48 -13.54 18.16
N ALA A 266 26.64 -13.90 19.44
CA ALA A 266 25.55 -14.38 20.29
C ALA A 266 24.45 -13.33 20.50
N GLU A 267 24.80 -12.03 20.51
CA GLU A 267 23.84 -10.93 20.62
C GLU A 267 23.14 -10.63 19.28
N LEU A 268 23.88 -10.65 18.16
CA LEU A 268 23.35 -10.32 16.84
C LEU A 268 22.49 -11.44 16.25
N THR A 269 22.80 -12.70 16.53
CA THR A 269 22.08 -13.88 16.02
C THR A 269 20.56 -13.83 16.29
N PRO A 270 20.08 -13.66 17.54
CA PRO A 270 18.65 -13.61 17.81
C PRO A 270 17.98 -12.37 17.18
N LYS A 271 18.69 -11.23 17.09
CA LYS A 271 18.18 -9.99 16.48
C LYS A 271 17.95 -10.14 14.97
N VAL A 272 18.87 -10.80 14.27
CA VAL A 272 18.73 -11.10 12.83
C VAL A 272 17.60 -12.10 12.60
N ALA A 273 17.47 -13.12 13.46
CA ALA A 273 16.37 -14.08 13.37
C ALA A 273 15.01 -13.39 13.56
N GLU A 274 14.87 -12.54 14.58
CA GLU A 274 13.66 -11.75 14.81
C GLU A 274 13.34 -10.83 13.63
N ALA A 275 14.33 -10.08 13.11
CA ALA A 275 14.16 -9.22 11.96
C ALA A 275 13.69 -9.99 10.71
N GLY A 276 14.24 -11.19 10.46
CA GLY A 276 13.79 -12.07 9.37
C GLY A 276 12.33 -12.52 9.54
N THR A 277 11.88 -12.78 10.78
CA THR A 277 10.46 -13.07 11.02
C THR A 277 9.55 -11.87 10.77
N VAL A 278 10.00 -10.66 11.07
CA VAL A 278 9.26 -9.41 10.81
C VAL A 278 9.14 -9.17 9.30
N GLU A 279 10.22 -9.34 8.54
CA GLU A 279 10.19 -9.20 7.07
C GLU A 279 9.27 -10.24 6.41
N ALA A 280 9.30 -11.49 6.86
CA ALA A 280 8.41 -12.54 6.34
C ALA A 280 6.92 -12.23 6.63
N LYS A 281 6.62 -11.71 7.84
CA LYS A 281 5.27 -11.25 8.19
C LYS A 281 4.83 -10.07 7.34
N LEU A 282 5.72 -9.10 7.12
CA LEU A 282 5.45 -7.92 6.29
C LEU A 282 5.14 -8.33 4.84
N ALA A 283 5.94 -9.22 4.26
CA ALA A 283 5.72 -9.74 2.91
C ALA A 283 4.38 -10.49 2.79
N THR A 284 4.06 -11.33 3.79
CA THR A 284 2.80 -12.09 3.83
C THR A 284 1.59 -11.16 3.94
N LEU A 285 1.62 -10.24 4.90
CA LEU A 285 0.53 -9.29 5.14
C LEU A 285 0.32 -8.35 3.95
N LYS A 286 1.40 -7.93 3.28
CA LYS A 286 1.32 -7.13 2.06
C LYS A 286 0.65 -7.91 0.92
N ALA A 287 1.05 -9.16 0.71
CA ALA A 287 0.45 -10.02 -0.30
C ALA A 287 -1.03 -10.29 -0.02
N GLU A 288 -1.40 -10.52 1.25
CA GLU A 288 -2.78 -10.70 1.67
C GLU A 288 -3.63 -9.44 1.46
N THR A 289 -3.09 -8.26 1.82
CA THR A 289 -3.76 -6.97 1.61
C THR A 289 -4.03 -6.71 0.13
N GLU A 290 -3.04 -6.93 -0.73
CA GLU A 290 -3.21 -6.78 -2.18
C GLU A 290 -4.19 -7.81 -2.76
N ARG A 291 -4.15 -9.06 -2.26
CA ARG A 291 -5.13 -10.08 -2.65
C ARG A 291 -6.56 -9.66 -2.29
N LEU A 292 -6.78 -9.14 -1.09
CA LEU A 292 -8.09 -8.66 -0.64
C LEU A 292 -8.57 -7.47 -1.50
N LYS A 293 -7.69 -6.52 -1.82
CA LYS A 293 -8.01 -5.41 -2.73
C LYS A 293 -8.47 -5.91 -4.11
N GLN A 294 -7.72 -6.84 -4.70
CA GLN A 294 -8.06 -7.45 -6.00
C GLN A 294 -9.37 -8.27 -5.95
N ASP A 295 -9.61 -8.99 -4.85
CA ASP A 295 -10.83 -9.77 -4.67
C ASP A 295 -12.07 -8.85 -4.57
N ILE A 296 -12.02 -7.80 -3.74
CA ILE A 296 -13.09 -6.79 -3.69
C ILE A 296 -13.36 -6.20 -5.07
N GLN A 297 -12.29 -5.85 -5.80
CA GLN A 297 -12.41 -5.28 -7.14
C GLN A 297 -13.14 -6.24 -8.10
N THR A 298 -12.71 -7.51 -8.12
CA THR A 298 -13.29 -8.54 -8.98
C THR A 298 -14.76 -8.77 -8.64
N LYS A 299 -15.08 -8.85 -7.34
CA LYS A 299 -16.46 -9.03 -6.86
C LYS A 299 -17.34 -7.83 -7.17
N ARG A 300 -16.87 -6.60 -6.95
CA ARG A 300 -17.59 -5.37 -7.32
C ARG A 300 -17.91 -5.34 -8.81
N GLN A 301 -16.95 -5.69 -9.66
CA GLN A 301 -17.16 -5.73 -11.11
C GLN A 301 -18.20 -6.81 -11.49
N LYS A 302 -18.07 -8.02 -10.93
CA LYS A 302 -19.03 -9.12 -11.13
C LYS A 302 -20.45 -8.73 -10.72
N VAL A 303 -20.59 -8.12 -9.55
CA VAL A 303 -21.85 -7.57 -9.01
C VAL A 303 -22.42 -6.53 -9.98
N PHE A 304 -21.61 -5.60 -10.47
CA PHE A 304 -22.09 -4.54 -11.35
C PHE A 304 -22.47 -5.05 -12.74
N ASP A 305 -21.72 -6.00 -13.30
CA ASP A 305 -22.05 -6.65 -14.58
C ASP A 305 -23.29 -7.56 -14.49
N SER A 306 -23.68 -7.93 -13.27
CA SER A 306 -24.91 -8.69 -13.02
C SER A 306 -26.18 -7.85 -13.20
N ILE A 307 -26.05 -6.52 -13.20
CA ILE A 307 -27.15 -5.57 -13.30
C ILE A 307 -27.53 -5.36 -14.78
N PRO A 308 -28.78 -5.62 -15.16
CA PRO A 308 -29.28 -5.24 -16.48
C PRO A 308 -29.22 -3.73 -16.62
N ASN A 309 -28.73 -3.24 -17.75
CA ASN A 309 -28.58 -1.80 -18.02
C ASN A 309 -27.45 -1.14 -17.22
N SER A 310 -26.52 -1.89 -16.63
CA SER A 310 -25.29 -1.32 -16.04
C SER A 310 -24.51 -0.44 -17.02
N ALA A 311 -24.61 -0.71 -18.32
CA ALA A 311 -24.08 0.15 -19.38
C ALA A 311 -24.88 1.47 -19.53
N GLU A 312 -26.22 1.42 -19.46
CA GLU A 312 -27.07 2.61 -19.55
C GLU A 312 -26.93 3.49 -18.30
N ILE A 313 -26.88 2.89 -17.11
CA ILE A 313 -26.61 3.59 -15.84
C ILE A 313 -25.24 4.27 -15.90
N ARG A 314 -24.22 3.59 -16.45
CA ARG A 314 -22.89 4.20 -16.68
C ARG A 314 -22.96 5.41 -17.61
N VAL A 315 -23.66 5.30 -18.73
CA VAL A 315 -23.80 6.40 -19.71
C VAL A 315 -24.58 7.57 -19.10
N ARG A 316 -25.67 7.31 -18.37
CA ARG A 316 -26.45 8.32 -17.66
C ARG A 316 -25.61 9.03 -16.61
N ALA A 317 -24.99 8.28 -15.69
CA ALA A 317 -24.15 8.83 -14.63
C ALA A 317 -22.99 9.66 -15.22
N ALA A 318 -22.35 9.16 -16.27
CA ALA A 318 -21.32 9.90 -16.99
C ALA A 318 -21.86 11.20 -17.62
N GLY A 319 -23.06 11.16 -18.21
CA GLY A 319 -23.73 12.34 -18.77
C GLY A 319 -24.11 13.39 -17.72
N GLU A 320 -24.59 12.94 -16.56
CA GLU A 320 -24.93 13.82 -15.41
C GLU A 320 -23.68 14.51 -14.88
N ILE A 321 -22.60 13.75 -14.64
CA ILE A 321 -21.32 14.32 -14.22
C ILE A 321 -20.81 15.29 -15.28
N HIS A 322 -20.82 14.93 -16.56
CA HIS A 322 -20.36 15.83 -17.62
C HIS A 322 -21.15 17.15 -17.64
N THR A 323 -22.48 17.08 -17.48
CA THR A 323 -23.35 18.26 -17.42
C THR A 323 -22.99 19.15 -16.24
N GLN A 324 -22.88 18.57 -15.05
CA GLN A 324 -22.53 19.30 -13.83
C GLN A 324 -21.14 19.95 -13.94
N LEU A 325 -20.17 19.22 -14.48
CA LEU A 325 -18.82 19.72 -14.72
C LEU A 325 -18.83 20.89 -15.72
N LYS A 326 -19.62 20.79 -16.79
CA LYS A 326 -19.78 21.88 -17.77
C LYS A 326 -20.46 23.11 -17.17
N GLU A 327 -21.49 22.92 -16.34
CA GLU A 327 -22.17 23.99 -15.62
C GLU A 327 -21.20 24.72 -14.67
N ALA A 328 -20.38 23.96 -13.94
CA ALA A 328 -19.36 24.52 -13.06
C ALA A 328 -18.35 25.39 -13.82
N LEU A 329 -17.87 24.96 -15.00
CA LEU A 329 -16.97 25.77 -15.84
C LEU A 329 -17.57 27.09 -16.31
N THR A 330 -18.89 27.26 -16.27
CA THR A 330 -19.58 28.51 -16.59
C THR A 330 -20.07 29.26 -15.35
N SER A 331 -19.86 28.71 -14.16
CA SER A 331 -20.31 29.28 -12.90
C SER A 331 -19.44 30.47 -12.49
N THR A 332 -20.08 31.50 -11.94
CA THR A 332 -19.45 32.59 -11.19
C THR A 332 -19.52 32.38 -9.69
N ASP A 333 -20.16 31.30 -9.24
CA ASP A 333 -20.26 30.91 -7.84
C ASP A 333 -19.05 30.03 -7.46
N LEU A 334 -18.25 30.50 -6.50
CA LEU A 334 -17.10 29.77 -5.97
C LEU A 334 -17.50 28.48 -5.27
N ASP A 335 -18.67 28.42 -4.63
CA ASP A 335 -19.10 27.23 -3.90
C ASP A 335 -19.45 26.10 -4.88
N ALA A 336 -20.04 26.45 -6.03
CA ALA A 336 -20.26 25.51 -7.14
C ALA A 336 -18.95 25.02 -7.78
N LEU A 337 -17.94 25.89 -7.88
CA LEU A 337 -16.62 25.54 -8.40
C LEU A 337 -15.84 24.65 -7.43
N ASP A 338 -15.88 24.94 -6.13
CA ASP A 338 -15.23 24.14 -5.09
C ASP A 338 -15.80 22.73 -5.04
N LEU A 339 -17.15 22.62 -5.07
CA LEU A 339 -17.83 21.34 -5.17
C LEU A 339 -17.41 20.56 -6.43
N ALA A 340 -17.21 21.24 -7.57
CA ALA A 340 -16.72 20.60 -8.78
C ALA A 340 -15.26 20.10 -8.65
N VAL A 341 -14.40 20.82 -7.94
CA VAL A 341 -13.01 20.43 -7.66
C VAL A 341 -12.97 19.18 -6.77
N GLU A 342 -13.75 19.16 -5.70
CA GLU A 342 -13.86 18.01 -4.80
C GLU A 342 -14.33 16.77 -5.55
N ARG A 343 -15.35 16.93 -6.41
CA ARG A 343 -15.88 15.86 -7.26
C ARG A 343 -14.82 15.27 -8.19
N VAL A 344 -14.06 16.12 -8.89
CA VAL A 344 -12.97 15.65 -9.77
C VAL A 344 -11.91 14.88 -8.98
N SER A 345 -11.54 15.38 -7.81
CA SER A 345 -10.55 14.74 -6.94
C SER A 345 -11.02 13.37 -6.46
N HIS A 346 -12.28 13.26 -6.06
CA HIS A 346 -12.91 12.00 -5.67
C HIS A 346 -12.87 10.97 -6.82
N PHE A 347 -13.26 11.35 -8.04
CA PHE A 347 -13.21 10.44 -9.19
C PHE A 347 -11.78 10.02 -9.54
N GLU A 348 -10.79 10.87 -9.33
CA GLU A 348 -9.38 10.50 -9.48
C GLU A 348 -8.88 9.49 -8.46
N GLU A 349 -9.28 9.64 -7.20
CA GLU A 349 -8.93 8.68 -6.15
C GLU A 349 -9.59 7.33 -6.42
N LEU A 350 -10.84 7.32 -6.87
CA LEU A 350 -11.51 6.11 -7.35
C LEU A 350 -10.75 5.46 -8.52
N ALA A 351 -10.22 6.25 -9.46
CA ALA A 351 -9.42 5.72 -10.56
C ALA A 351 -8.07 5.13 -10.11
N LYS A 352 -7.40 5.77 -9.15
CA LYS A 352 -6.07 5.37 -8.64
C LYS A 352 -6.12 4.11 -7.76
N THR A 353 -7.22 3.88 -7.06
CA THR A 353 -7.42 2.70 -6.19
C THR A 353 -7.65 1.40 -6.99
N GLY A 354 -7.40 1.41 -8.30
CA GLY A 354 -7.53 0.22 -9.14
C GLY A 354 -8.98 -0.20 -9.35
N VAL A 355 -9.97 0.62 -8.97
CA VAL A 355 -11.38 0.37 -9.25
C VAL A 355 -11.61 0.56 -10.75
N THR A 356 -11.32 -0.48 -11.54
CA THR A 356 -11.43 -0.47 -13.00
C THR A 356 -12.86 -0.41 -13.53
N SER A 357 -13.87 -0.23 -12.67
CA SER A 357 -15.12 0.42 -13.08
C SER A 357 -14.89 1.93 -13.14
N ASN A 358 -13.91 2.36 -13.94
CA ASN A 358 -13.61 3.76 -14.13
C ASN A 358 -14.77 4.32 -14.93
N TYR A 359 -15.79 4.87 -14.26
CA TYR A 359 -16.85 5.66 -14.91
C TYR A 359 -16.22 6.77 -15.78
N LEU A 360 -14.95 7.12 -15.52
CA LEU A 360 -14.13 8.02 -16.32
C LEU A 360 -13.86 7.52 -17.75
N ASN A 361 -13.92 6.20 -18.01
CA ASN A 361 -13.84 5.66 -19.36
C ASN A 361 -15.12 5.97 -20.13
N GLY A 362 -15.12 7.14 -20.78
CA GLY A 362 -16.27 7.67 -21.54
C GLY A 362 -16.93 8.92 -20.93
N LEU A 363 -16.45 9.40 -19.77
CA LEU A 363 -16.95 10.62 -19.11
C LEU A 363 -16.68 11.90 -19.89
N PHE A 364 -15.57 11.92 -20.63
CA PHE A 364 -15.17 13.10 -21.39
C PHE A 364 -15.51 12.92 -22.86
N PRO A 365 -16.11 13.95 -23.51
CA PRO A 365 -16.28 13.97 -24.96
C PRO A 365 -14.96 13.67 -25.67
N LYS A 366 -15.02 13.09 -26.87
CA LYS A 366 -13.84 12.90 -27.71
C LYS A 366 -13.03 14.21 -27.78
N GLY A 367 -11.82 14.20 -27.21
CA GLY A 367 -10.89 15.33 -27.23
C GLY A 367 -10.75 16.10 -25.92
N MET A 368 -11.56 15.82 -24.89
CA MET A 368 -11.37 16.38 -23.55
C MET A 368 -10.78 15.30 -22.64
N SER A 369 -9.74 15.63 -21.88
CA SER A 369 -9.17 14.74 -20.87
C SER A 369 -9.47 15.27 -19.47
N LEU A 370 -9.35 14.42 -18.44
CA LEU A 370 -9.42 14.82 -17.04
C LEU A 370 -8.47 15.98 -16.71
N GLU A 371 -7.26 15.94 -17.27
CA GLU A 371 -6.25 16.99 -17.14
C GLU A 371 -6.67 18.29 -17.84
N THR A 372 -7.31 18.20 -19.01
CA THR A 372 -7.89 19.36 -19.71
C THR A 372 -8.95 20.01 -18.83
N TYR A 373 -9.86 19.20 -18.28
CA TYR A 373 -10.93 19.70 -17.42
C TYR A 373 -10.39 20.34 -16.14
N LYS A 374 -9.40 19.73 -15.48
CA LYS A 374 -8.72 20.33 -14.33
C LYS A 374 -8.09 21.67 -14.66
N THR A 375 -7.45 21.76 -15.82
CA THR A 375 -6.84 23.00 -16.29
C THR A 375 -7.89 24.08 -16.48
N ASP A 376 -9.01 23.75 -17.13
CA ASP A 376 -10.12 24.67 -17.38
C ASP A 376 -10.81 25.09 -16.08
N LEU A 377 -11.04 24.15 -15.15
CA LEU A 377 -11.62 24.42 -13.84
C LEU A 377 -10.72 25.32 -12.99
N THR A 378 -9.42 25.05 -13.00
CA THR A 378 -8.42 25.90 -12.34
C THR A 378 -8.43 27.30 -12.96
N ALA A 379 -8.53 27.41 -14.29
CA ALA A 379 -8.61 28.70 -14.96
C ALA A 379 -9.89 29.47 -14.60
N GLN A 380 -11.03 28.78 -14.54
CA GLN A 380 -12.31 29.39 -14.16
C GLN A 380 -12.29 29.87 -12.71
N VAL A 381 -11.79 29.05 -11.78
CA VAL A 381 -11.59 29.47 -10.37
C VAL A 381 -10.72 30.72 -10.30
N LYS A 382 -9.59 30.75 -11.02
CA LYS A 382 -8.72 31.93 -11.07
C LYS A 382 -9.44 33.17 -11.58
N GLY A 383 -10.27 33.02 -12.62
CA GLY A 383 -11.08 34.09 -13.19
C GLY A 383 -12.08 34.66 -12.20
N VAL A 384 -12.90 33.79 -11.59
CA VAL A 384 -13.93 34.18 -10.62
C VAL A 384 -13.31 34.83 -9.38
N VAL A 385 -12.21 34.29 -8.86
CA VAL A 385 -11.47 34.91 -7.75
C VAL A 385 -10.99 36.31 -8.13
N ALA A 386 -10.40 36.48 -9.30
CA ALA A 386 -9.91 37.79 -9.74
C ALA A 386 -11.05 38.82 -9.91
N GLU A 387 -12.21 38.39 -10.41
CA GLU A 387 -13.41 39.22 -10.54
C GLU A 387 -13.99 39.60 -9.17
N MET A 388 -14.16 38.65 -8.26
CA MET A 388 -14.64 38.93 -6.90
C MET A 388 -13.74 39.91 -6.14
N VAL A 389 -12.41 39.79 -6.26
CA VAL A 389 -11.47 40.73 -5.64
C VAL A 389 -11.62 42.12 -6.27
N ARG A 390 -11.79 42.20 -7.60
CA ARG A 390 -12.01 43.46 -8.31
C ARG A 390 -13.32 44.12 -7.86
N ASP A 391 -14.43 43.39 -7.82
CA ASP A 391 -15.74 43.89 -7.39
C ASP A 391 -15.70 44.40 -5.95
N THR A 392 -15.03 43.66 -5.05
CA THR A 392 -14.83 44.08 -3.65
C THR A 392 -14.05 45.40 -3.57
N LEU A 393 -13.06 45.60 -4.45
CA LEU A 393 -12.30 46.84 -4.53
C LEU A 393 -13.08 47.99 -5.17
N ASP A 394 -13.91 47.72 -6.16
CA ASP A 394 -14.73 48.72 -6.86
C ASP A 394 -15.89 49.20 -5.97
N GLY A 395 -16.43 48.33 -5.13
CA GLY A 395 -17.39 48.68 -4.08
C GLY A 395 -16.82 49.54 -2.94
N MET A 396 -15.50 49.77 -2.87
CA MET A 396 -14.90 50.67 -1.89
C MET A 396 -15.19 52.14 -2.21
N TYR A 397 -16.18 52.73 -1.53
CA TYR A 397 -16.39 54.18 -1.54
C TYR A 397 -15.40 54.92 -0.62
N PRO A 398 -14.95 56.13 -0.98
CA PRO A 398 -14.13 56.96 -0.11
C PRO A 398 -14.92 57.34 1.16
N GLY A 399 -14.55 56.75 2.30
CA GLY A 399 -15.08 57.11 3.62
C GLY A 399 -16.08 56.14 4.25
N GLU A 400 -16.48 55.06 3.58
CA GLU A 400 -17.30 53.99 4.19
C GLU A 400 -16.46 52.87 4.83
N LEU A 401 -17.11 52.21 5.78
CA LEU A 401 -16.56 51.44 6.89
C LEU A 401 -15.52 50.37 6.48
N TYR A 402 -14.29 50.59 6.94
CA TYR A 402 -13.17 49.65 6.98
C TYR A 402 -13.57 48.23 7.46
N GLY A 403 -14.65 48.10 8.24
CA GLY A 403 -15.15 46.82 8.76
C GLY A 403 -15.88 45.92 7.75
N ALA A 404 -16.63 46.48 6.79
CA ALA A 404 -17.36 45.68 5.78
C ALA A 404 -16.38 45.14 4.73
N PHE A 405 -15.57 46.05 4.17
CA PHE A 405 -14.47 45.71 3.26
C PHE A 405 -13.52 44.66 3.88
N ARG A 406 -13.14 44.82 5.15
CA ARG A 406 -12.29 43.84 5.84
C ARG A 406 -12.95 42.48 6.04
N ARG A 407 -14.27 42.44 6.28
CA ARG A 407 -15.01 41.17 6.41
C ARG A 407 -15.05 40.43 5.07
N ASP A 408 -15.41 41.12 3.99
CA ASP A 408 -15.49 40.53 2.65
C ASP A 408 -14.12 40.02 2.18
N LEU A 409 -13.06 40.72 2.55
CA LEU A 409 -11.68 40.30 2.31
C LEU A 409 -11.20 39.17 3.20
N ASP A 410 -11.51 39.16 4.49
CA ASP A 410 -11.19 38.05 5.39
C ASP A 410 -11.92 36.77 4.93
N GLU A 411 -13.13 36.92 4.40
CA GLU A 411 -13.89 35.82 3.79
C GLU A 411 -13.25 35.35 2.48
N LEU A 412 -12.86 36.26 1.57
CA LEU A 412 -12.11 35.94 0.35
C LEU A 412 -10.76 35.25 0.64
N ILE A 413 -10.04 35.70 1.65
CA ILE A 413 -8.79 35.08 2.11
C ILE A 413 -9.06 33.69 2.70
N THR A 414 -10.10 33.55 3.52
CA THR A 414 -10.47 32.27 4.11
C THR A 414 -10.86 31.27 3.01
N ARG A 415 -11.69 31.67 2.05
CA ARG A 415 -12.06 30.85 0.87
C ARG A 415 -10.83 30.54 0.01
N GLY A 416 -9.97 31.52 -0.25
CA GLY A 416 -8.74 31.37 -1.01
C GLY A 416 -7.67 30.48 -0.36
N THR A 417 -7.71 30.28 0.94
CA THR A 417 -6.77 29.39 1.66
C THR A 417 -7.19 27.92 1.68
N LYS A 418 -8.41 27.58 1.25
CA LYS A 418 -8.95 26.20 1.28
C LYS A 418 -8.62 25.34 0.04
N LYS A 419 -7.47 25.53 -0.60
CA LYS A 419 -7.02 24.69 -1.74
C LYS A 419 -8.03 24.66 -2.93
N LEU A 420 -8.79 25.73 -3.13
CA LEU A 420 -9.90 25.87 -4.09
C LEU A 420 -9.43 25.63 -5.55
N GLY A 421 -9.40 24.38 -6.01
CA GLY A 421 -8.91 23.99 -7.34
C GLY A 421 -7.38 24.03 -7.54
N PHE A 422 -6.59 24.25 -6.48
CA PHE A 422 -5.12 24.30 -6.56
C PHE A 422 -4.47 23.03 -6.02
N ASP A 423 -3.26 22.71 -6.48
CA ASP A 423 -2.55 21.51 -6.00
C ASP A 423 -2.23 21.54 -4.48
N SER A 424 -2.16 22.74 -3.90
CA SER A 424 -1.91 22.95 -2.47
C SER A 424 -2.42 24.30 -2.00
N GLU A 425 -2.65 24.43 -0.69
CA GLU A 425 -2.96 25.70 -0.04
C GLU A 425 -1.89 26.76 -0.32
N ALA A 426 -0.61 26.34 -0.41
CA ALA A 426 0.50 27.22 -0.72
C ALA A 426 0.39 27.81 -2.13
N LYS A 427 0.05 27.00 -3.15
CA LYS A 427 -0.16 27.49 -4.52
C LYS A 427 -1.40 28.38 -4.62
N SER A 428 -2.47 28.05 -3.90
CA SER A 428 -3.65 28.90 -3.81
C SER A 428 -3.28 30.27 -3.23
N ARG A 429 -2.58 30.30 -2.10
CA ARG A 429 -2.13 31.53 -1.44
C ARG A 429 -1.18 32.35 -2.32
N GLU A 430 -0.27 31.70 -3.04
CA GLU A 430 0.63 32.36 -3.99
C GLU A 430 -0.16 33.04 -5.12
N PHE A 431 -1.14 32.36 -5.70
CA PHE A 431 -2.02 32.96 -6.71
C PHE A 431 -2.77 34.18 -6.17
N PHE A 432 -3.37 34.08 -4.98
CA PHE A 432 -4.06 35.21 -4.33
C PHE A 432 -3.12 36.40 -4.10
N LEU A 433 -1.88 36.15 -3.66
CA LEU A 433 -0.88 37.20 -3.46
C LEU A 433 -0.53 37.91 -4.77
N VAL A 434 -0.29 37.15 -5.85
CA VAL A 434 0.03 37.72 -7.17
C VAL A 434 -1.14 38.56 -7.71
N THR A 435 -2.37 38.08 -7.57
CA THR A 435 -3.56 38.83 -8.00
C THR A 435 -3.74 40.13 -7.21
N LEU A 436 -3.55 40.09 -5.88
CA LEU A 436 -3.62 41.28 -5.04
C LEU A 436 -2.49 42.28 -5.34
N GLU A 437 -1.28 41.79 -5.65
CA GLU A 437 -0.15 42.63 -6.07
C GLU A 437 -0.43 43.34 -7.38
N HIS A 438 -0.97 42.63 -8.38
CA HIS A 438 -1.36 43.22 -9.65
C HIS A 438 -2.44 44.29 -9.48
N LEU A 439 -3.49 44.00 -8.69
CA LEU A 439 -4.57 44.95 -8.43
C LEU A 439 -4.11 46.15 -7.60
N LYS A 440 -3.11 45.99 -6.73
CA LYS A 440 -2.49 47.09 -5.99
C LYS A 440 -1.76 48.03 -6.95
N ASP A 441 -1.04 47.48 -7.91
CA ASP A 441 -0.31 48.26 -8.91
C ASP A 441 -1.28 49.01 -9.83
N ASP A 442 -2.42 48.40 -10.19
CA ASP A 442 -3.50 49.07 -10.93
C ASP A 442 -4.16 50.18 -10.09
N ALA A 443 -4.48 49.91 -8.83
CA ALA A 443 -5.08 50.89 -7.92
C ALA A 443 -4.16 52.09 -7.66
N ALA A 444 -2.84 51.90 -7.68
CA ALA A 444 -1.85 52.97 -7.54
C ALA A 444 -1.90 53.98 -8.71
N GLN A 445 -2.47 53.60 -9.85
CA GLN A 445 -2.69 54.49 -11.00
C GLN A 445 -3.86 55.46 -10.79
N THR A 446 -4.66 55.27 -9.74
CA THR A 446 -5.77 56.15 -9.32
C THR A 446 -5.53 56.73 -7.91
N PRO A 447 -4.69 57.78 -7.79
CA PRO A 447 -4.33 58.37 -6.49
C PRO A 447 -5.53 58.96 -5.74
N GLY A 448 -5.49 58.89 -4.41
CA GLY A 448 -6.48 59.55 -3.53
C GLY A 448 -7.66 58.68 -3.07
N THR A 449 -7.74 57.43 -3.51
CA THR A 449 -8.81 56.49 -3.13
C THR A 449 -8.49 55.63 -1.91
N GLY A 450 -7.21 55.56 -1.50
CA GLY A 450 -6.75 54.70 -0.39
C GLY A 450 -6.71 53.19 -0.71
N LYS A 451 -7.15 52.77 -1.90
CA LYS A 451 -7.23 51.35 -2.31
C LYS A 451 -5.86 50.65 -2.31
N ALA A 452 -4.84 51.29 -2.88
CA ALA A 452 -3.49 50.73 -2.96
C ALA A 452 -2.85 50.47 -1.58
N SER A 453 -2.99 51.41 -0.63
CA SER A 453 -2.47 51.24 0.73
C SER A 453 -3.19 50.14 1.51
N ASN A 454 -4.50 49.98 1.28
CA ASN A 454 -5.27 48.90 1.90
C ASN A 454 -4.85 47.52 1.35
N LEU A 455 -4.66 47.40 0.03
CA LEU A 455 -4.15 46.19 -0.60
C LEU A 455 -2.74 45.84 -0.11
N GLU A 456 -1.87 46.82 0.11
CA GLU A 456 -0.54 46.60 0.67
C GLU A 456 -0.58 46.01 2.09
N CYS A 457 -1.48 46.48 2.94
CA CYS A 457 -1.71 45.88 4.26
C CYS A 457 -2.18 44.42 4.18
N LEU A 458 -3.08 44.09 3.24
CA LEU A 458 -3.58 42.73 3.01
C LEU A 458 -2.47 41.79 2.54
N ILE A 459 -1.67 42.21 1.55
CA ILE A 459 -0.53 41.45 1.06
C ILE A 459 0.43 41.14 2.22
N LEU A 460 0.68 42.10 3.11
CA LEU A 460 1.52 41.89 4.29
C LEU A 460 0.92 40.90 5.30
N GLN A 461 -0.39 40.92 5.53
CA GLN A 461 -1.08 39.96 6.40
C GLN A 461 -1.05 38.55 5.81
N LEU A 462 -1.40 38.43 4.53
CA LEU A 462 -1.33 37.17 3.79
C LEU A 462 0.07 36.61 3.73
N ARG A 463 1.14 37.42 3.59
CA ARG A 463 2.53 36.93 3.64
C ARG A 463 2.94 36.45 5.04
N ARG A 464 2.43 37.09 6.10
CA ARG A 464 2.75 36.74 7.50
C ARG A 464 2.02 35.50 8.02
N GLY A 465 0.99 35.01 7.33
CA GLY A 465 0.23 33.81 7.73
C GLY A 465 -0.47 33.94 9.08
N LYS A 466 -0.58 35.16 9.63
CA LYS A 466 -1.23 35.44 10.90
C LYS A 466 -2.65 35.92 10.63
N ARG A 467 -3.62 35.11 11.07
CA ARG A 467 -4.99 35.56 11.36
C ARG A 467 -4.90 36.80 12.25
N ALA A 468 -5.54 37.88 11.85
CA ALA A 468 -5.84 39.00 12.73
C ALA A 468 -7.13 38.70 13.48
#